data_AF-A0A399XLW7-F1
#
_entry.id   AF-A0A399XLW7-F1
#
_cell.length_a   1.000
_cell.length_b   1.000
_cell.length_c   1.000
_cell.angle_alpha   90.00
_cell.angle_beta   90.00
_cell.angle_gamma   90.00
#
_symmetry.space_group_name_H-M   'P 1'
#
loop_
_entity.id
_entity.type
_entity.pdbx_description
1 polymer ?
#
loop_
_entity_poly.entity_id
_entity_poly.type
_entity_poly.pdbx_seq_one_letter_code
_entity_poly.pdbx_strand_id
1 'polypeptide(L)'
;MPLRPARDTLVSEEDMTGTIREYLYAGGEAPTAMRARNPGGSYSNYFFVTNTHGDVVAVTDKDGNIVNRYAYGPWGEATRVSEQVHQPFRYAGYRYEDGFDLYYLRARWMDPNT
;
A
#
# COMPACT_ATOMS: atom_id res chain seq x y z
N MET A 1 9.80 14.12 -4.39
CA MET A 1 9.49 12.68 -4.47
C MET A 1 10.81 11.94 -4.60
N PRO A 2 11.21 11.05 -3.66
CA PRO A 2 12.50 10.40 -3.78
C PRO A 2 12.43 9.25 -4.78
N LEU A 3 13.55 9.09 -5.48
CA LEU A 3 13.89 7.98 -6.37
C LEU A 3 13.85 6.65 -5.61
N ARG A 4 13.79 5.54 -6.36
CA ARG A 4 13.81 4.16 -5.84
C ARG A 4 14.72 4.03 -4.62
N PRO A 5 14.18 3.59 -3.47
CA PRO A 5 15.02 3.37 -2.31
C PRO A 5 15.94 2.18 -2.56
N ALA A 6 17.25 2.45 -2.68
CA ALA A 6 18.27 1.44 -2.94
C ALA A 6 18.60 0.57 -1.70
N ARG A 7 17.94 0.82 -0.56
CA ARG A 7 18.13 0.23 0.78
C ARG A 7 16.83 0.32 1.57
N ASP A 8 16.78 -0.28 2.75
CA ASP A 8 15.72 -0.07 3.76
C ASP A 8 15.38 1.42 3.87
N THR A 9 14.18 1.77 3.43
CA THR A 9 13.74 3.17 3.38
C THR A 9 12.39 3.31 4.07
N LEU A 10 12.31 4.36 4.88
CA LEU A 10 11.11 4.77 5.60
C LEU A 10 10.52 5.99 4.91
N VAL A 11 9.24 5.91 4.53
CA VAL A 11 8.47 7.03 3.98
C VAL A 11 7.28 7.29 4.87
N SER A 12 6.99 8.55 5.20
CA SER A 12 5.82 8.92 5.99
C SER A 12 4.82 9.76 5.21
N GLU A 13 3.54 9.55 5.48
CA GLU A 13 2.44 10.43 5.08
C GLU A 13 1.54 10.71 6.28
N GLU A 14 0.94 11.89 6.31
CA GLU A 14 -0.07 12.29 7.30
C GLU A 14 -1.37 12.56 6.55
N ASP A 15 -2.46 11.97 7.03
CA ASP A 15 -3.79 12.28 6.48
C ASP A 15 -4.44 13.45 7.21
N MET A 16 -5.54 13.95 6.64
CA MET A 16 -6.28 15.09 7.20
C MET A 16 -6.88 14.83 8.59
N THR A 17 -6.88 13.58 9.06
CA THR A 17 -7.38 13.20 10.39
C THR A 17 -6.27 13.20 11.45
N GLY A 18 -5.01 13.45 11.05
CA GLY A 18 -3.83 13.38 11.93
C GLY A 18 -3.30 11.97 12.14
N THR A 19 -3.73 11.00 11.33
CA THR A 19 -3.11 9.67 11.31
C THR A 19 -1.85 9.74 10.47
N ILE A 20 -0.73 9.30 11.05
CA ILE A 20 0.56 9.24 10.35
C ILE A 20 0.83 7.78 9.97
N ARG A 21 1.10 7.50 8.69
CA ARG A 21 1.50 6.18 8.20
C ARG A 21 2.95 6.21 7.78
N GLU A 22 3.74 5.31 8.35
CA GLU A 22 5.15 5.11 8.02
C GLU A 22 5.32 3.76 7.31
N TYR A 23 5.89 3.78 6.11
CA TYR A 23 6.08 2.60 5.26
C TYR A 23 7.54 2.19 5.20
N LEU A 24 7.82 0.92 5.49
CA LEU A 24 9.16 0.33 5.39
C LEU A 24 9.29 -0.49 4.10
N TYR A 25 10.28 -0.16 3.28
CA TYR A 25 10.61 -0.90 2.05
C TYR A 25 11.86 -1.76 2.25
N ALA A 26 11.77 -3.07 2.02
CA ALA A 26 12.92 -3.97 2.04
C ALA A 26 13.35 -4.39 0.61
N GLY A 27 13.51 -3.41 -0.28
CA GLY A 27 14.01 -3.60 -1.65
C GLY A 27 12.97 -3.91 -2.74
N GLY A 28 11.67 -4.02 -2.39
CA GLY A 28 10.56 -4.20 -3.34
C GLY A 28 9.88 -2.88 -3.76
N GLU A 29 8.99 -2.97 -4.76
CA GLU A 29 8.15 -1.83 -5.20
C GLU A 29 7.01 -1.55 -4.20
N ALA A 30 6.47 -2.60 -3.57
CA ALA A 30 5.52 -2.49 -2.45
C ALA A 30 6.28 -2.37 -1.11
N PRO A 31 5.73 -1.65 -0.12
CA PRO A 31 6.27 -1.69 1.23
C PRO A 31 6.10 -3.07 1.85
N THR A 32 6.99 -3.43 2.77
CA THR A 32 6.94 -4.67 3.55
C THR A 32 6.06 -4.52 4.79
N ALA A 33 6.10 -3.33 5.40
CA ALA A 33 5.34 -3.03 6.61
C ALA A 33 4.85 -1.58 6.62
N MET A 34 3.76 -1.36 7.36
CA MET A 34 3.23 -0.04 7.68
C MET A 34 3.05 0.08 9.20
N ARG A 35 3.57 1.17 9.77
CA ARG A 35 3.24 1.59 11.13
C ARG A 35 2.33 2.80 11.05
N ALA A 36 1.14 2.70 11.63
CA ALA A 36 0.17 3.77 11.72
C ALA A 36 0.14 4.35 13.14
N ARG A 37 0.36 5.66 13.28
CA ARG A 37 0.14 6.40 14.52
C ARG A 37 -1.24 7.05 14.44
N ASN A 38 -2.16 6.59 15.28
CA ASN A 38 -3.50 7.16 15.36
C ASN A 38 -3.47 8.55 16.04
N PRO A 39 -4.50 9.39 15.86
CA PRO A 39 -4.54 10.74 16.45
C PRO A 39 -4.39 10.76 17.99
N GLY A 40 -4.77 9.67 18.66
CA GLY A 40 -4.56 9.47 20.11
C GLY A 40 -3.13 9.07 20.53
N GLY A 41 -2.19 8.98 19.59
CA GLY A 41 -0.78 8.64 19.85
C GLY A 41 -0.46 7.15 19.95
N SER A 42 -1.47 6.27 19.87
CA SER A 42 -1.28 4.81 19.81
C SER A 42 -0.72 4.37 18.45
N TYR A 43 0.09 3.31 18.44
CA TYR A 43 0.63 2.73 17.21
C TYR A 43 -0.04 1.40 16.85
N SER A 44 -0.28 1.18 15.56
CA SER A 44 -0.70 -0.09 14.97
C SER A 44 0.29 -0.52 13.89
N ASN A 45 0.66 -1.80 13.84
CA ASN A 45 1.59 -2.33 12.87
C ASN A 45 0.87 -3.28 11.91
N TYR A 46 1.19 -3.15 10.63
CA TYR A 46 0.61 -3.92 9.54
C TYR A 46 1.70 -4.45 8.62
N PHE A 47 1.45 -5.61 8.02
CA PHE A 47 2.41 -6.30 7.16
C PHE A 47 1.78 -6.62 5.81
N PHE A 48 2.51 -6.31 4.76
CA PHE A 48 2.06 -6.50 3.39
C PHE A 48 2.42 -7.90 2.90
N VAL A 49 1.45 -8.57 2.28
CA VAL A 49 1.63 -9.86 1.63
C VAL A 49 1.52 -9.64 0.13
N THR A 50 2.57 -9.98 -0.60
CA THR A 50 2.63 -9.85 -2.05
C THR A 50 2.70 -11.21 -2.74
N ASN A 51 2.20 -11.27 -3.98
CA ASN A 51 2.45 -12.41 -4.86
C ASN A 51 3.81 -12.26 -5.59
N THR A 52 4.15 -13.21 -6.46
CA THR A 52 5.42 -13.19 -7.22
C THR A 52 5.53 -12.03 -8.21
N HIS A 53 4.42 -11.45 -8.65
CA HIS A 53 4.40 -10.27 -9.51
C HIS A 53 4.68 -8.97 -8.71
N GLY A 54 4.50 -9.01 -7.39
CA GLY A 54 4.62 -7.86 -6.50
C GLY A 54 3.28 -7.21 -6.16
N ASP A 55 2.16 -7.82 -6.53
CA ASP A 55 0.83 -7.30 -6.21
C ASP A 55 0.56 -7.49 -4.72
N VAL A 56 0.08 -6.45 -4.04
CA VAL A 56 -0.40 -6.55 -2.67
C VAL A 56 -1.71 -7.34 -2.68
N VAL A 57 -1.70 -8.58 -2.19
CA VAL A 57 -2.88 -9.46 -2.15
C VAL A 57 -3.54 -9.50 -0.77
N ALA A 58 -2.80 -9.17 0.28
CA ALA A 58 -3.34 -9.01 1.63
C ALA A 58 -2.52 -8.05 2.47
N VAL A 59 -3.13 -7.53 3.53
CA VAL A 59 -2.46 -6.85 4.63
C VAL A 59 -2.89 -7.53 5.93
N THR A 60 -1.94 -7.84 6.79
CA THR A 60 -2.22 -8.43 8.10
C THR A 60 -1.90 -7.46 9.24
N ASP A 61 -2.58 -7.62 10.36
CA ASP A 61 -2.19 -6.99 11.63
C ASP A 61 -0.99 -7.73 12.27
N LYS A 62 -0.60 -7.28 13.46
CA LYS A 62 0.49 -7.89 14.26
C LYS A 62 0.21 -9.32 14.75
N ASP A 63 -1.04 -9.73 14.79
CA ASP A 63 -1.46 -11.05 15.25
C ASP A 63 -1.66 -12.02 14.06
N GLY A 64 -1.44 -11.54 12.83
CA GLY A 64 -1.56 -12.32 11.60
C GLY A 64 -2.97 -12.35 11.02
N ASN A 65 -3.93 -11.59 11.56
CA ASN A 65 -5.27 -11.50 11.01
C ASN A 65 -5.24 -10.69 9.72
N ILE A 66 -5.94 -11.16 8.68
CA ILE A 66 -6.08 -10.43 7.42
C ILE A 66 -7.05 -9.26 7.62
N VAL A 67 -6.55 -8.04 7.55
CA VAL A 67 -7.35 -6.80 7.65
C VAL A 67 -7.73 -6.24 6.28
N ASN A 68 -6.88 -6.47 5.27
CA ASN A 68 -7.21 -6.16 3.88
C ASN A 68 -6.95 -7.36 2.96
N ARG A 69 -7.74 -7.49 1.89
CA ARG A 69 -7.56 -8.49 0.85
C ARG A 69 -7.90 -7.93 -0.52
N TYR A 70 -7.05 -8.23 -1.50
CA TYR A 70 -7.19 -7.77 -2.87
C TYR A 70 -7.06 -8.93 -3.86
N ALA A 71 -7.74 -8.78 -5.00
CA ALA A 71 -7.48 -9.58 -6.19
C ALA A 71 -7.53 -8.65 -7.41
N TYR A 72 -6.69 -8.95 -8.39
CA TYR A 72 -6.54 -8.15 -9.60
C TYR A 72 -6.73 -9.02 -10.84
N GLY A 73 -7.21 -8.43 -11.92
CA GLY A 73 -7.03 -9.03 -13.24
C GLY A 73 -5.65 -8.69 -13.83
N PRO A 74 -5.38 -9.13 -15.07
CA PRO A 74 -4.05 -9.05 -15.67
C PRO A 74 -3.51 -7.63 -15.87
N TRP A 75 -4.36 -6.60 -15.82
CA TRP A 75 -3.98 -5.21 -16.07
C TRP A 75 -4.04 -4.33 -14.82
N GLY A 76 -4.35 -4.94 -13.66
CA GLY A 76 -4.39 -4.26 -12.37
C GLY A 76 -5.77 -3.79 -11.95
N GLU A 77 -6.81 -4.12 -12.73
CA GLU A 77 -8.20 -3.90 -12.37
C GLU A 77 -8.55 -4.71 -11.13
N ALA A 78 -9.07 -4.07 -10.10
CA ALA A 78 -9.39 -4.77 -8.87
C ALA A 78 -10.66 -5.61 -9.07
N THR A 79 -10.50 -6.94 -9.07
CA THR A 79 -11.63 -7.88 -9.11
C THR A 79 -12.19 -8.19 -7.73
N ARG A 80 -11.43 -7.87 -6.67
CA ARG A 80 -11.90 -7.90 -5.29
C ARG A 80 -11.16 -6.86 -4.45
N VAL A 81 -11.90 -6.12 -3.63
CA VAL A 81 -11.38 -5.21 -2.61
C VAL A 81 -12.13 -5.45 -1.30
N SER A 82 -11.38 -5.65 -0.22
CA SER A 82 -11.90 -5.68 1.15
C SER A 82 -10.87 -4.97 2.01
N GLU A 83 -11.23 -3.83 2.59
CA GLU A 83 -10.31 -2.99 3.35
C GLU A 83 -10.92 -2.63 4.71
N GLN A 84 -10.16 -2.89 5.78
CA GLN A 84 -10.44 -2.36 7.12
C GLN A 84 -9.50 -1.22 7.48
N VAL A 85 -8.31 -1.19 6.87
CA VAL A 85 -7.28 -0.20 7.12
C VAL A 85 -6.87 0.44 5.81
N HIS A 86 -6.99 1.77 5.70
CA HIS A 86 -6.60 2.47 4.47
C HIS A 86 -5.09 2.42 4.27
N GLN A 87 -4.70 2.03 3.05
CA GLN A 87 -3.34 2.05 2.54
C GLN A 87 -3.40 2.11 0.99
N PRO A 88 -2.49 2.81 0.31
CA PRO A 88 -2.65 3.09 -1.13
C PRO A 88 -1.88 2.16 -2.07
N PHE A 89 -1.07 1.22 -1.58
CA PHE A 89 -0.27 0.32 -2.40
C PHE A 89 -1.06 -0.92 -2.84
N ARG A 90 -1.18 -1.14 -4.15
CA ARG A 90 -2.01 -2.20 -4.73
C ARG A 90 -1.26 -3.01 -5.79
N TYR A 91 -1.76 -3.04 -7.03
CA TYR A 91 -1.18 -3.81 -8.13
C TYR A 91 0.29 -3.45 -8.41
N ALA A 92 1.15 -4.47 -8.55
CA ALA A 92 2.60 -4.36 -8.70
C ALA A 92 3.29 -3.41 -7.69
N GLY A 93 2.69 -3.21 -6.51
CA GLY A 93 3.18 -2.29 -5.49
C GLY A 93 3.01 -0.80 -5.83
N TYR A 94 2.33 -0.47 -6.92
CA TYR A 94 2.06 0.93 -7.26
C TYR A 94 1.04 1.55 -6.31
N ARG A 95 1.23 2.85 -6.08
CA ARG A 95 0.27 3.68 -5.36
C ARG A 95 -0.96 3.90 -6.23
N TYR A 96 -2.12 3.57 -5.68
CA TYR A 96 -3.44 3.83 -6.24
C TYR A 96 -4.02 5.07 -5.56
N GLU A 97 -4.53 6.01 -6.36
CA GLU A 97 -5.19 7.20 -5.86
C GLU A 97 -6.70 7.03 -5.95
N ASP A 98 -7.36 6.77 -4.81
CA ASP A 98 -8.81 6.50 -4.73
C ASP A 98 -9.67 7.66 -5.28
N GLY A 99 -9.15 8.89 -5.31
CA GLY A 99 -9.87 10.06 -5.84
C GLY A 99 -9.90 10.16 -7.38
N PHE A 100 -9.01 9.43 -8.06
CA PHE A 100 -8.87 9.47 -9.52
C PHE A 100 -9.03 8.10 -10.16
N ASP A 101 -9.04 7.04 -9.36
CA ASP A 101 -9.02 5.64 -9.78
C ASP A 101 -7.81 5.25 -10.64
N LEU A 102 -6.67 5.94 -10.44
CA LEU A 102 -5.45 5.75 -11.22
C LEU A 102 -4.30 5.20 -10.39
N TYR A 103 -3.49 4.36 -11.04
CA TYR A 103 -2.17 3.98 -10.55
C TYR A 103 -1.13 5.01 -10.94
N TYR A 104 -0.29 5.39 -9.97
CA TYR A 104 0.88 6.20 -10.25
C TYR A 104 2.12 5.32 -10.47
N LEU A 105 2.52 5.19 -11.74
CA LEU A 105 3.69 4.42 -12.18
C LEU A 105 4.98 5.27 -12.15
N ARG A 106 5.01 6.32 -11.32
CA ARG A 106 6.09 7.32 -11.17
C ARG A 106 6.22 8.29 -12.35
N ALA A 107 6.33 7.77 -13.56
CA ALA A 107 6.48 8.61 -14.76
C ALA A 107 5.14 8.93 -15.44
N ARG A 108 4.10 8.15 -15.14
CA ARG A 108 2.79 8.24 -15.78
C ARG A 108 1.70 7.76 -14.83
N TRP A 109 0.49 8.18 -15.14
CA TRP A 109 -0.73 7.63 -14.57
C TRP A 109 -1.23 6.49 -15.48
N MET A 110 -1.82 5.47 -14.88
CA MET A 110 -2.42 4.33 -15.59
C MET A 110 -3.82 4.09 -15.04
N ASP A 111 -4.81 4.04 -15.95
CA ASP A 111 -6.15 3.56 -15.65
C ASP A 111 -6.16 2.04 -15.85
N PRO A 112 -6.44 1.24 -14.82
CA PRO A 112 -6.42 -0.21 -14.95
C PRO A 112 -7.57 -0.78 -15.78
N ASN A 113 -8.55 0.04 -16.18
CA ASN A 113 -9.74 -0.40 -16.91
C ASN A 113 -9.68 -0.12 -18.43
N THR A 114 -8.63 0.52 -18.96
CA THR A 114 -8.56 0.96 -20.38
C THR A 114 -7.19 0.85 -21.01
#